data_AF-A0A0F5MNS9-F1
#
_entry.id   AF-A0A0F5MNS9-F1
#
_cell.length_a   1.000
_cell.length_b   1.000
_cell.length_c   1.000
_cell.angle_alpha   90.00
_cell.angle_beta   90.00
_cell.angle_gamma   90.00
#
_symmetry.space_group_name_H-M   'P 1'
#
loop_
_entity.id
_entity.type
_entity.pdbx_description
1 polymer ?
#
loop_
_entity_poly.entity_id
_entity_poly.type
_entity_poly.pdbx_seq_one_letter_code
_entity_poly.pdbx_strand_id
1 'polypeptide(L)' 'MNNNNKKSLAVPKDMLKHYDAIILLTNDFASKYLNEEYAQLAREATAALCRKKLSPIQSGSIKT' A
#
# COMPACT_ATOMS: atom_id res chain seq x y z
N MET A 1 12.07 24.25 8.95
CA MET A 1 10.86 23.46 9.27
C MET A 1 10.71 22.44 8.15
N ASN A 2 11.26 21.23 8.31
CA ASN A 2 11.42 20.29 7.18
C ASN A 2 10.12 19.52 6.90
N ASN A 3 9.75 19.51 5.63
CA ASN A 3 8.46 19.10 5.09
C ASN A 3 8.00 17.69 5.50
N ASN A 4 6.85 17.65 6.18
CA ASN A 4 5.68 16.80 5.89
C ASN A 4 5.97 15.41 5.34
N ASN A 5 6.08 14.44 6.25
CA ASN A 5 6.10 13.00 6.01
C ASN A 5 4.73 12.47 5.51
N LYS A 6 4.16 13.09 4.47
CA LYS A 6 2.94 12.61 3.80
C LYS A 6 3.31 11.36 3.04
N LYS A 7 2.96 10.18 3.59
CA LYS A 7 3.17 8.91 2.90
C LYS A 7 2.38 8.95 1.59
N SER A 8 3.10 8.85 0.48
CA SER A 8 2.49 8.90 -0.85
C SER A 8 1.56 7.70 -1.03
N LEU A 9 0.35 7.95 -1.52
CA LEU A 9 -0.61 6.93 -1.94
C LEU A 9 -0.40 6.52 -3.41
N ALA A 10 0.74 6.89 -4.03
CA ALA A 10 1.06 6.46 -5.37
C ALA A 10 1.22 4.94 -5.42
N VAL A 11 0.40 4.30 -6.26
CA VAL A 11 0.34 2.86 -6.50
C VAL A 11 0.60 2.60 -8.00
N PRO A 12 1.47 1.64 -8.37
CA PRO A 12 1.63 1.23 -9.77
C PRO A 12 0.31 0.74 -10.38
N LYS A 13 0.05 1.08 -11.65
CA LYS A 13 -1.22 0.71 -12.34
C LYS A 13 -1.53 -0.78 -12.26
N ASP A 14 -0.51 -1.63 -12.39
CA ASP A 14 -0.65 -3.09 -12.35
C ASP A 14 -1.15 -3.59 -10.98
N MET A 15 -0.86 -2.84 -9.91
CA MET A 15 -1.25 -3.16 -8.54
C MET A 15 -2.55 -2.46 -8.10
N LEU A 16 -3.10 -1.55 -8.90
CA LEU A 16 -4.27 -0.73 -8.52
C LEU A 16 -5.48 -1.60 -8.17
N LYS A 17 -5.75 -2.66 -8.96
CA LYS A 17 -6.85 -3.59 -8.69
C LYS A 17 -6.74 -4.27 -7.33
N HIS A 18 -5.51 -4.64 -6.93
CA HIS A 18 -5.25 -5.30 -5.65
C HIS A 18 -5.34 -4.30 -4.50
N TYR A 19 -4.82 -3.09 -4.72
CA TYR A 19 -4.95 -1.98 -3.79
C TYR A 19 -6.42 -1.70 -3.48
N ASP A 20 -7.26 -1.48 -4.50
CA ASP A 20 -8.68 -1.14 -4.33
C ASP A 20 -9.45 -2.23 -3.58
N ALA A 21 -9.18 -3.50 -3.89
CA ALA A 21 -9.81 -4.63 -3.21
C ALA A 21 -9.47 -4.66 -1.70
N ILE A 22 -8.20 -4.43 -1.34
CA ILE A 22 -7.76 -4.41 0.06
C ILE A 22 -8.33 -3.18 0.79
N ILE A 23 -8.34 -2.02 0.14
CA ILE A 23 -8.87 -0.78 0.72
C ILE A 23 -10.37 -0.88 0.95
N LEU A 24 -11.14 -1.49 0.04
CA LEU A 24 -12.56 -1.70 0.23
C LEU A 24 -12.84 -2.48 1.52
N LEU A 25 -12.16 -3.62 1.71
CA LEU A 25 -12.32 -4.46 2.90
C LEU A 25 -11.88 -3.73 4.18
N THR A 26 -10.74 -3.03 4.11
CA THR A 26 -10.17 -2.40 5.30
C THR A 26 -10.93 -1.13 5.70
N ASN A 27 -11.48 -0.38 4.73
CA ASN A 27 -12.33 0.77 5.00
C ASN A 27 -13.67 0.34 5.62
N ASP A 28 -14.29 -0.75 5.13
CA ASP A 28 -15.52 -1.28 5.73
C ASP A 28 -15.28 -1.69 7.18
N PHE A 29 -14.18 -2.41 7.44
CA PHE A 29 -13.78 -2.78 8.79
C PHE A 29 -13.51 -1.55 9.68
N ALA A 30 -12.74 -0.59 9.18
CA ALA A 30 -12.39 0.61 9.93
C ALA A 30 -13.62 1.48 10.22
N SER A 31 -14.54 1.60 9.27
CA SER A 31 -15.80 2.33 9.47
C SER A 31 -16.72 1.66 10.48
N LYS A 32 -16.69 0.33 10.59
CA LYS A 32 -17.57 -0.42 11.48
C LYS A 32 -17.01 -0.57 12.90
N TYR A 33 -15.70 -0.69 13.04
CA TYR A 33 -15.05 -1.06 14.31
C TYR A 33 -14.02 -0.05 14.82
N LEU A 34 -13.62 0.93 14.01
CA LEU A 34 -12.57 1.90 14.33
C LEU A 34 -13.02 3.33 13.95
N ASN A 35 -12.16 4.09 13.28
CA ASN A 35 -12.39 5.46 12.83
C ASN A 35 -11.62 5.74 11.52
N GLU A 36 -11.78 6.96 11.00
CA GLU A 36 -11.17 7.37 9.73
C GLU A 36 -9.63 7.43 9.75
N GLU A 37 -9.01 7.67 10.91
CA GLU A 37 -7.54 7.69 11.03
C GLU A 37 -6.95 6.29 10.76
N TYR A 38 -7.63 5.25 11.23
CA TYR A 38 -7.23 3.87 10.95
C TYR A 38 -7.48 3.47 9.49
N ALA A 39 -8.56 3.97 8.87
CA ALA A 39 -8.79 3.79 7.44
C ALA A 39 -7.65 4.44 6.62
N GLN A 40 -7.24 5.64 7.01
CA GLN A 40 -6.11 6.33 6.38
C GLN A 40 -4.78 5.58 6.58
N LEU A 41 -4.53 5.06 7.79
CA LEU A 41 -3.34 4.26 8.07
C LEU A 41 -3.28 2.99 7.20
N ALA A 42 -4.42 2.31 7.03
CA ALA A 42 -4.53 1.16 6.15
C ALA A 42 -4.25 1.53 4.68
N ARG A 43 -4.81 2.65 4.20
CA ARG A 43 -4.54 3.17 2.85
C ARG A 43 -3.05 3.38 2.60
N GLU A 44 -2.35 3.97 3.56
CA GLU A 44 -0.91 4.20 3.48
C GLU A 44 -0.09 2.91 3.50
N ALA A 45 -0.45 1.96 4.38
CA ALA A 45 0.23 0.67 4.49
C ALA A 45 0.08 -0.18 3.22
N THR A 46 -1.14 -0.28 2.69
CA THR A 46 -1.41 -1.01 1.44
C THR A 46 -0.70 -0.36 0.25
N ALA A 47 -0.66 0.98 0.17
CA ALA A 47 0.07 1.67 -0.89
C ALA A 47 1.58 1.39 -0.80
N ALA A 48 2.15 1.38 0.41
CA ALA A 48 3.55 1.04 0.63
C ALA A 48 3.86 -0.41 0.22
N LEU A 49 2.95 -1.34 0.50
CA LEU A 49 3.09 -2.74 0.09
C LEU A 49 3.05 -2.87 -1.44
N CYS A 50 2.12 -2.19 -2.12
CA CYS A 50 2.01 -2.22 -3.58
C CYS A 50 3.23 -1.61 -4.30
N ARG A 51 3.94 -0.69 -3.66
CA ARG A 51 5.21 -0.16 -4.17
C ARG A 51 6.40 -1.09 -3.94
N LYS A 52 6.29 -2.08 -3.06
CA LYS A 52 7.38 -3.00 -2.77
C LYS A 52 7.59 -3.96 -3.93
N LYS A 53 8.36 -3.48 -4.91
CA LYS A 53 8.90 -4.29 -6.01
C LYS A 53 9.68 -5.45 -5.40
N LEU A 54 9.48 -6.67 -5.92
CA LEU A 54 10.31 -7.85 -5.64
C LEU A 54 11.72 -7.62 -6.21
N SER A 55 12.50 -6.73 -5.59
CA SER A 55 13.78 -6.26 -6.10
C SER A 55 14.87 -7.35 -6.19
N PRO A 56 14.85 -8.47 -5.44
CA PRO A 56 15.84 -9.54 -5.64
C PRO A 56 15.42 -10.59 -6.67
N ILE A 57 14.12 -10.80 -6.92
CA ILE A 57 13.63 -11.86 -7.82
C ILE A 57 13.83 -11.48 -9.29
N GLN A 58 13.68 -10.20 -9.63
CA GLN A 58 13.84 -9.73 -11.00
C GLN A 58 15.31 -9.55 -11.42
N SER A 59 16.23 -9.37 -10.48
CA SER A 59 17.68 -9.23 -10.76
C SER A 59 18.49 -10.47 -10.38
N GLY A 60 17.85 -11.53 -9.91
CA GLY A 60 18.51 -12.77 -9.53
C GLY A 60 18.98 -13.53 -10.78
N SER A 61 20.26 -13.45 -11.08
CA SER A 61 20.87 -14.37 -12.04
C SER A 61 21.03 -15.73 -11.36
N ILE A 62 20.33 -16.76 -11.85
CA ILE A 62 20.60 -18.15 -11.48
C ILE A 62 21.97 -18.46 -12.07
N LYS A 63 23.02 -18.41 -11.23
CA LYS A 63 24.32 -18.96 -11.61
C LYS A 63 24.19 -20.49 -11.58
N THR A 64 23.90 -21.08 -12.74
CA THR A 64 24.19 -22.49 -13.03
C THR A 64 25.69 -22.70 -13.20
#